data_AF-A0A349UJL1-F1
#
_entry.id   AF-A0A349UJL1-F1
#
_cell.length_a   1.000
_cell.length_b   1.000
_cell.length_c   1.000
_cell.angle_alpha   90.00
_cell.angle_beta   90.00
_cell.angle_gamma   90.00
#
_symmetry.space_group_name_H-M   'P 1'
#
loop_
_entity.id
_entity.type
_entity.pdbx_description
1 polymer ?
#
loop_
_entity_poly.entity_id
_entity_poly.type
_entity_poly.pdbx_seq_one_letter_code
_entity_poly.pdbx_strand_id
1 'polypeptide(L)'
;MSSERASPAATAGRTACTLCPALCAVELARQGPGAWQCEPPENGVGLCPRGSALGELLGHRRRILSAARREQGRLRSISLPSACDAILHAAGERRIIFCLDANVPCEQILAAAAWCGAWRGAALCVALEPAEEQLLFGVEAGGADYLRAEELAECDGFLVIGDAFAANPTCARGVFDGRKNGNGRTPLVVIDAAGGTAGKFATHRPPVPAGREADVLGVVAAAGLGGAPPKG
;
A
#
# COMPACT_ATOMS: atom_id res chain seq x y z
N MET A 1 30.86 31.14 21.38
CA MET A 1 29.72 31.50 20.50
C MET A 1 29.76 30.56 19.32
N SER A 2 28.75 29.69 19.26
CA SER A 2 28.75 28.44 18.52
C SER A 2 28.67 28.68 17.01
N SER A 3 29.56 28.00 16.29
CA SER A 3 29.47 27.79 14.84
C SER A 3 28.29 26.85 14.57
N GLU A 4 27.18 27.42 14.08
CA GLU A 4 26.13 26.65 13.42
C GLU A 4 26.71 26.11 12.11
N ARG A 5 27.08 24.83 12.09
CA ARG A 5 27.30 24.12 10.84
C ARG A 5 25.94 23.96 10.17
N ALA A 6 25.73 24.71 9.09
CA ALA A 6 24.64 24.46 8.16
C ALA A 6 24.62 22.97 7.81
N SER A 7 23.54 22.29 8.18
CA SER A 7 23.27 20.92 7.75
C SER A 7 23.11 20.95 6.22
N PRO A 8 23.74 20.04 5.47
CA PRO A 8 23.52 19.98 4.03
C PRO A 8 22.01 19.80 3.79
N ALA A 9 21.45 20.63 2.91
CA ALA A 9 20.07 20.51 2.45
C ALA A 9 19.87 19.06 2.01
N ALA A 10 19.06 18.32 2.76
CA ALA A 10 18.71 16.96 2.39
C ALA A 10 17.96 17.07 1.06
N THR A 11 18.57 16.54 0.00
CA THR A 11 18.00 16.55 -1.33
C THR A 11 16.60 15.95 -1.26
N ALA A 12 15.60 16.70 -1.71
CA ALA A 12 14.25 16.20 -1.89
C ALA A 12 14.33 14.99 -2.83
N GLY A 13 14.27 13.79 -2.27
CA GLY A 13 14.21 12.56 -3.05
C GLY A 13 12.76 12.30 -3.41
N ARG A 14 12.44 12.20 -4.70
CA ARG A 14 11.16 11.64 -5.12
C ARG A 14 11.04 10.23 -4.56
N THR A 15 10.00 9.99 -3.79
CA THR A 15 9.71 8.69 -3.18
C THR A 15 8.25 8.32 -3.43
N ALA A 16 7.84 7.13 -3.00
CA ALA A 16 6.48 6.63 -3.13
C ALA A 16 5.84 6.46 -1.75
N CYS A 17 4.55 6.77 -1.64
CA CYS A 17 3.74 6.48 -0.46
C CYS A 17 3.51 4.97 -0.34
N THR A 18 3.95 4.35 0.75
CA THR A 18 3.83 2.90 1.00
C THR A 18 2.59 2.50 1.80
N LEU A 19 1.60 3.39 1.96
CA LEU A 19 0.42 3.14 2.82
C LEU A 19 -0.73 2.43 2.11
N CYS A 20 -0.63 2.24 0.79
CA CYS A 20 -1.56 1.44 -0.01
C CYS A 20 -0.91 1.10 -1.36
N PRO A 21 -1.48 0.17 -2.15
CA PRO A 21 -0.93 -0.24 -3.44
C PRO A 21 -0.85 0.85 -4.52
N ALA A 22 -1.43 2.03 -4.30
CA ALA A 22 -1.39 3.13 -5.27
C ALA A 22 0.01 3.75 -5.47
N LEU A 23 0.91 3.58 -4.50
CA LEU A 23 2.31 4.04 -4.57
C LEU A 23 2.47 5.49 -5.05
N CYS A 24 1.57 6.38 -4.61
CA CYS A 24 1.55 7.76 -5.07
C CYS A 24 2.90 8.43 -4.86
N ALA A 25 3.36 9.22 -5.83
CA ALA A 25 4.57 10.01 -5.68
C ALA A 25 4.43 10.98 -4.50
N VAL A 26 5.46 11.05 -3.66
CA VAL A 26 5.55 11.95 -2.52
C VAL A 26 6.91 12.63 -2.54
N GLU A 27 6.90 13.92 -2.23
CA GLU A 27 8.11 14.68 -1.94
C GLU A 27 8.18 14.93 -0.44
N LEU A 28 9.34 14.66 0.15
CA LEU A 28 9.58 14.83 1.57
C LEU A 28 10.60 15.94 1.77
N ALA A 29 10.12 17.06 2.31
CA ALA A 29 10.96 18.19 2.67
C ALA A 29 11.33 18.12 4.16
N ARG A 30 12.62 18.26 4.45
CA ARG A 30 13.09 18.33 5.84
C ARG A 30 12.96 19.76 6.35
N GLN A 31 12.15 19.95 7.39
CA GLN A 31 11.89 21.25 8.01
C GLN A 31 12.75 21.49 9.27
N GLY A 32 13.59 20.53 9.64
CA GLY A 32 14.49 20.62 10.79
C GLY A 32 14.97 19.26 11.32
N PRO A 33 15.59 19.22 12.51
CA PRO A 33 15.94 17.96 13.16
C PRO A 33 14.69 17.13 13.49
N GLY A 34 14.49 16.03 12.77
CA GLY A 34 13.36 15.13 12.99
C GLY A 34 12.00 15.65 12.48
N ALA A 35 11.95 16.85 11.89
CA ALA A 35 10.74 17.40 11.30
C ALA A 35 10.72 17.17 9.78
N TRP A 36 9.68 16.50 9.31
CA TRP A 36 9.45 16.20 7.90
C TRP A 36 8.07 16.68 7.49
N GLN A 37 7.99 17.25 6.31
CA GLN A 37 6.75 17.68 5.69
C GLN A 37 6.58 16.95 4.36
N CYS A 38 5.37 16.44 4.12
CA CYS A 38 5.00 15.97 2.80
C CYS A 38 4.60 17.17 1.95
N GLU A 39 5.29 17.33 0.83
CA GLU A 39 4.92 18.28 -0.20
C GLU A 39 4.12 17.53 -1.28
N PRO A 40 3.05 18.14 -1.81
CA PRO A 40 2.35 17.56 -2.94
C PRO A 40 3.31 17.53 -4.15
N PRO A 41 3.25 16.49 -5.00
CA PRO A 41 4.05 16.45 -6.22
C PRO A 41 3.80 17.68 -7.11
N GLU A 42 4.83 18.09 -7.86
CA GLU A 42 4.82 19.28 -8.74
C GLU A 42 3.65 19.34 -9.74
N ASN A 43 3.03 18.20 -10.06
CA ASN A 43 1.86 18.13 -10.93
C ASN A 43 0.55 18.67 -10.28
N GLY A 44 0.60 19.17 -9.05
CA GLY A 44 -0.54 19.77 -8.35
C GLY A 44 -1.58 18.76 -7.86
N VAL A 45 -1.28 17.46 -7.92
CA VAL A 45 -2.15 16.41 -7.41
C VAL A 45 -1.91 16.28 -5.90
N GLY A 46 -2.89 16.70 -5.09
CA GLY A 46 -2.84 16.55 -3.64
C GLY A 46 -2.78 15.09 -3.18
N LEU A 47 -2.15 14.85 -2.02
CA LEU A 47 -2.11 13.54 -1.37
C LEU A 47 -3.44 13.26 -0.63
N CYS A 48 -3.78 11.98 -0.46
CA CYS A 48 -4.87 11.60 0.45
C CYS A 48 -4.45 11.85 1.92
N PRO A 49 -5.39 11.89 2.89
CA PRO A 49 -5.08 12.15 4.29
C PRO A 49 -4.00 11.21 4.88
N ARG A 50 -3.98 9.94 4.44
CA ARG A 50 -2.93 8.98 4.83
C ARG A 50 -1.55 9.42 4.32
N GLY A 51 -1.47 9.76 3.03
CA GLY A 51 -0.22 10.23 2.40
C GLY A 51 0.29 11.53 3.00
N SER A 52 -0.59 12.49 3.27
CA SER A 52 -0.23 13.76 3.90
C SER A 52 0.37 13.59 5.31
N ALA A 53 -0.02 12.55 6.04
CA ALA A 53 0.47 12.27 7.38
C ALA A 53 1.86 11.59 7.41
N LEU A 54 2.43 11.21 6.27
CA LEU A 54 3.72 10.49 6.23
C LEU A 54 4.87 11.28 6.86
N GLY A 55 4.91 12.60 6.67
CA GLY A 55 5.93 13.46 7.29
C GLY A 55 5.88 13.40 8.82
N GLU A 56 4.69 13.43 9.40
CA GLU A 56 4.49 13.31 10.85
C GLU A 56 4.91 11.93 11.36
N LEU A 57 4.60 10.87 10.62
CA LEU A 57 5.00 9.50 10.97
C LEU A 57 6.53 9.32 10.95
N LEU A 58 7.20 9.89 9.95
CA LEU A 58 8.67 9.86 9.85
C LEU A 58 9.35 10.64 10.97
N GLY A 59 8.75 11.75 11.41
CA GLY A 59 9.23 12.56 12.53
C GLY A 59 8.75 12.11 13.91
N HIS A 60 7.98 11.03 14.00
CA HIS A 60 7.25 10.71 15.21
C HIS A 60 8.18 10.42 16.41
N ARG A 61 7.91 11.04 17.55
CA ARG A 61 8.74 10.93 18.78
C ARG A 61 8.89 9.53 19.36
N ARG A 62 8.01 8.59 18.99
CA ARG A 62 8.05 7.18 19.47
C ARG A 62 8.83 6.25 18.53
N ARG A 63 9.57 6.79 17.56
CA ARG A 63 10.42 5.97 16.69
C ARG A 63 11.51 5.25 17.49
N ILE A 64 11.79 4.01 17.10
CA ILE A 64 12.90 3.23 17.62
C ILE A 64 14.14 3.67 16.86
N LEU A 65 15.08 4.32 17.55
CA LEU A 65 16.28 4.92 16.95
C LEU A 65 17.57 4.17 17.30
N SER A 66 17.52 3.25 18.26
CA SER A 66 18.67 2.46 18.67
C SER A 66 18.27 1.01 18.95
N ALA A 67 19.23 0.11 18.79
CA ALA A 67 19.05 -1.27 19.24
C ALA A 67 18.89 -1.31 20.76
N ALA A 68 18.03 -2.20 21.25
CA ALA A 68 17.75 -2.34 22.66
C ALA A 68 17.49 -3.81 23.03
N ARG A 69 17.83 -4.16 24.28
CA ARG A 69 17.56 -5.48 24.88
C ARG A 69 16.65 -5.30 26.09
N ARG A 70 15.74 -6.25 26.31
CA ARG A 70 14.93 -6.28 27.53
C ARG A 70 15.71 -6.94 28.68
N GLU A 71 15.90 -6.22 29.76
CA GLU A 71 16.54 -6.67 30.99
C GLU A 71 15.63 -6.33 32.17
N GLN A 72 15.24 -7.34 32.97
CA GLN A 72 14.34 -7.17 34.12
C GLN A 72 13.06 -6.38 33.76
N GLY A 73 12.48 -6.69 32.59
CA GLY A 73 11.26 -6.05 32.10
C GLY A 73 11.44 -4.68 31.43
N ARG A 74 12.62 -4.04 31.51
CA ARG A 74 12.88 -2.72 30.92
C ARG A 74 13.77 -2.82 29.67
N LEU A 75 13.55 -1.94 28.69
CA LEU A 75 14.44 -1.83 27.52
C LEU A 75 15.70 -1.04 27.89
N ARG A 76 16.86 -1.61 27.58
CA ARG A 76 18.18 -1.00 27.73
C ARG A 76 18.83 -0.90 26.35
N SER A 77 19.35 0.28 26.00
CA SER A 77 20.03 0.49 24.72
C SER A 77 21.30 -0.36 24.65
N ILE A 78 21.56 -0.96 23.50
CA ILE A 78 22.79 -1.69 23.19
C ILE A 78 23.30 -1.30 21.80
N SER A 79 24.51 -1.74 21.45
CA SER A 79 25.03 -1.55 20.09
C SER A 79 24.32 -2.49 19.10
N LEU A 80 24.28 -2.11 17.82
CA LEU A 80 23.73 -2.98 16.78
C LEU A 80 24.52 -4.30 16.64
N PRO A 81 25.87 -4.32 16.62
CA PRO A 81 26.63 -5.58 16.62
C PRO A 81 26.27 -6.48 17.80
N SER A 82 26.18 -5.93 19.02
CA SER A 82 25.79 -6.71 20.21
C SER A 82 24.37 -7.28 20.10
N ALA A 83 23.46 -6.58 19.42
CA ALA A 83 22.12 -7.09 19.16
C ALA A 83 22.14 -8.26 18.18
N CYS A 84 22.93 -8.16 17.10
CA CYS A 84 23.13 -9.25 16.16
C CYS A 84 23.75 -10.48 16.85
N ASP A 85 24.83 -10.30 17.62
CA ASP A 85 25.47 -11.39 18.37
C ASP A 85 24.50 -12.07 19.32
N ALA A 86 23.66 -11.30 20.02
CA ALA A 86 22.66 -11.85 20.92
C ALA A 86 21.61 -12.71 20.19
N ILE A 87 21.17 -12.29 19.00
CA ILE A 87 20.24 -13.06 18.16
C ILE A 87 20.90 -14.37 17.70
N LEU A 88 22.12 -14.28 17.17
CA LEU A 88 22.88 -15.43 16.68
C LEU A 88 23.17 -16.44 17.79
N HIS A 89 23.62 -15.94 18.95
CA HIS A 89 23.89 -16.77 20.12
C HIS A 89 22.62 -17.45 20.64
N ALA A 90 21.49 -16.73 20.69
CA ALA A 90 20.21 -17.30 21.12
C ALA A 90 19.67 -18.36 20.15
N ALA A 91 19.92 -18.21 18.86
CA ALA A 91 19.57 -19.22 17.86
C ALA A 91 20.44 -20.48 18.01
N GLY A 92 21.75 -20.32 18.25
CA GLY A 92 22.68 -21.45 18.32
C GLY A 92 22.67 -22.24 17.01
N GLU A 93 22.45 -23.56 17.10
CA GLU A 93 22.30 -24.45 15.93
C GLU A 93 20.87 -24.49 15.38
N ARG A 94 19.92 -23.78 16.00
CA ARG A 94 18.52 -23.76 15.56
C ARG A 94 18.36 -22.91 14.31
N ARG A 95 17.21 -23.12 13.66
CA ARG A 95 16.83 -22.35 12.48
C ARG A 95 16.56 -20.88 12.84
N ILE A 96 17.06 -19.96 12.02
CA ILE A 96 16.73 -18.53 12.10
C ILE A 96 15.70 -18.21 11.02
N ILE A 97 14.64 -17.51 11.40
CA ILE A 97 13.59 -17.08 10.48
C ILE A 97 13.68 -15.57 10.31
N PHE A 98 13.90 -15.14 9.08
CA PHE A 98 13.73 -13.75 8.67
C PHE A 98 12.25 -13.55 8.36
N CYS A 99 11.55 -12.78 9.19
CA CYS A 99 10.15 -12.44 8.96
C CYS A 99 10.09 -11.01 8.43
N LEU A 100 9.70 -10.85 7.17
CA LEU A 100 9.55 -9.54 6.52
C LEU A 100 8.08 -9.25 6.26
N ASP A 101 7.69 -7.99 6.42
CA ASP A 101 6.40 -7.47 5.98
C ASP A 101 6.47 -7.11 4.48
N ALA A 102 5.38 -7.27 3.75
CA ALA A 102 5.30 -6.98 2.32
C ALA A 102 5.48 -5.50 1.95
N ASN A 103 5.44 -4.57 2.92
CA ASN A 103 5.70 -3.15 2.67
C ASN A 103 7.20 -2.77 2.64
N VAL A 104 8.12 -3.72 2.80
CA VAL A 104 9.55 -3.45 2.63
C VAL A 104 9.93 -3.36 1.14
N PRO A 105 10.95 -2.55 0.76
CA PRO A 105 11.44 -2.51 -0.61
C PRO A 105 11.88 -3.89 -1.14
N CYS A 106 11.65 -4.14 -2.42
CA CYS A 106 12.00 -5.41 -3.08
C CYS A 106 13.49 -5.77 -2.89
N GLU A 107 14.38 -4.79 -2.87
CA GLU A 107 15.82 -4.99 -2.67
C GLU A 107 16.12 -5.63 -1.30
N GLN A 108 15.34 -5.30 -0.27
CA GLN A 108 15.50 -5.89 1.07
C GLN A 108 15.00 -7.34 1.10
N ILE A 109 13.90 -7.62 0.41
CA ILE A 109 13.37 -8.98 0.24
C ILE A 109 14.40 -9.85 -0.49
N LEU A 110 14.96 -9.34 -1.59
CA LEU A 110 15.99 -10.02 -2.39
C LEU A 110 17.27 -10.27 -1.57
N ALA A 111 17.71 -9.27 -0.78
CA ALA A 111 18.87 -9.44 0.08
C ALA A 111 18.65 -10.53 1.14
N ALA A 112 17.50 -10.53 1.81
CA ALA A 112 17.17 -11.55 2.81
C ALA A 112 17.03 -12.95 2.18
N ALA A 113 16.44 -13.05 0.98
CA ALA A 113 16.36 -14.29 0.22
C ALA A 113 17.75 -14.83 -0.14
N ALA A 114 18.66 -13.96 -0.61
CA ALA A 114 20.03 -14.32 -0.91
C ALA A 114 20.79 -14.82 0.34
N TRP A 115 20.62 -14.17 1.49
CA TRP A 115 21.19 -14.64 2.76
C TRP A 115 20.66 -16.00 3.16
N CYS A 116 19.35 -16.24 3.02
CA CYS A 116 18.74 -17.53 3.32
C CYS A 116 19.23 -18.65 2.39
N GLY A 117 19.58 -18.33 1.13
CA GLY A 117 20.21 -19.28 0.21
C GLY A 117 21.65 -19.63 0.58
N ALA A 118 22.40 -18.68 1.14
CA ALA A 118 23.81 -18.87 1.52
C ALA A 118 23.99 -19.44 2.95
N TRP A 119 23.03 -19.20 3.84
CA TRP A 119 23.13 -19.57 5.26
C TRP A 119 22.33 -20.85 5.55
N ARG A 120 23.05 -21.95 5.74
CA ARG A 120 22.47 -23.22 6.20
C ARG A 120 21.79 -23.05 7.56
N GLY A 121 20.46 -23.19 7.59
CA GLY A 121 19.67 -22.98 8.80
C GLY A 121 18.95 -21.63 8.86
N ALA A 122 19.07 -20.78 7.85
CA ALA A 122 18.17 -19.64 7.69
C ALA A 122 16.93 -20.02 6.86
N ALA A 123 15.82 -19.32 7.07
CA ALA A 123 14.66 -19.34 6.19
C ALA A 123 14.00 -17.97 6.15
N LEU A 124 13.37 -17.67 5.03
CA LEU A 124 12.61 -16.45 4.80
C LEU A 124 11.12 -16.74 4.94
N CYS A 125 10.42 -15.87 5.65
CA CYS A 125 8.98 -15.78 5.71
C CYS A 125 8.59 -14.35 5.33
N VAL A 126 7.80 -14.19 4.28
CA VAL A 126 7.19 -12.90 3.94
C VAL A 126 5.75 -12.95 4.42
N ALA A 127 5.42 -12.07 5.38
CA ALA A 127 4.07 -11.89 5.87
C ALA A 127 3.30 -11.00 4.89
N LEU A 128 2.40 -11.64 4.15
CA LEU A 128 1.41 -11.00 3.30
C LEU A 128 0.05 -11.12 4.00
N GLU A 129 -0.75 -10.06 3.99
CA GLU A 129 -2.15 -10.22 4.37
C GLU A 129 -2.87 -11.10 3.32
N PRO A 130 -3.82 -11.96 3.71
CA PRO A 130 -4.52 -12.81 2.75
C PRO A 130 -5.15 -12.04 1.58
N ALA A 131 -5.62 -10.81 1.82
CA ALA A 131 -6.14 -9.94 0.78
C ALA A 131 -5.08 -9.52 -0.25
N GLU A 132 -3.84 -9.30 0.19
CA GLU A 132 -2.70 -8.96 -0.67
C GLU A 132 -2.22 -10.17 -1.48
N GLU A 133 -2.23 -11.36 -0.86
CA GLU A 133 -1.91 -12.62 -1.54
C GLU A 133 -2.92 -12.93 -2.66
N GLN A 134 -4.22 -12.82 -2.36
CA GLN A 134 -5.28 -13.03 -3.36
C GLN A 134 -5.24 -11.97 -4.46
N LEU A 135 -4.89 -10.71 -4.13
CA LEU A 135 -4.66 -9.67 -5.13
C LEU A 135 -3.50 -10.06 -6.05
N LEU A 136 -2.36 -10.48 -5.49
CA LEU A 136 -1.18 -10.86 -6.28
C LEU A 136 -1.50 -11.98 -7.27
N PHE A 137 -2.07 -13.09 -6.78
CA PHE A 137 -2.43 -14.22 -7.64
C PHE A 137 -3.55 -13.89 -8.63
N GLY A 138 -4.55 -13.12 -8.20
CA GLY A 138 -5.67 -12.73 -9.05
C GLY A 138 -5.25 -11.82 -10.21
N VAL A 139 -4.36 -10.85 -9.94
CA VAL A 139 -3.82 -9.94 -10.96
C VAL A 139 -2.91 -10.69 -11.93
N GLU A 140 -2.00 -11.52 -11.42
CA GLU A 140 -1.09 -12.32 -12.25
C GLU A 140 -1.87 -13.28 -13.16
N ALA A 141 -2.86 -13.98 -12.61
CA ALA A 141 -3.68 -14.92 -13.38
C ALA A 141 -4.63 -14.21 -14.37
N GLY A 142 -5.10 -13.02 -14.02
CA GLY A 142 -6.05 -12.25 -14.82
C GLY A 142 -5.41 -11.49 -15.99
N GLY A 143 -4.09 -11.27 -15.97
CA GLY A 143 -3.40 -10.44 -16.97
C GLY A 143 -3.92 -9.00 -17.02
N ALA A 144 -4.49 -8.51 -15.92
CA ALA A 144 -5.13 -7.20 -15.86
C ALA A 144 -4.09 -6.07 -15.88
N ASP A 145 -4.36 -5.03 -16.68
CA ASP A 145 -3.52 -3.83 -16.72
C ASP A 145 -3.76 -2.95 -15.49
N TYR A 146 -2.68 -2.38 -14.96
CA TYR A 146 -2.74 -1.31 -13.95
C TYR A 146 -2.92 0.04 -14.62
N LEU A 147 -4.15 0.54 -14.64
CA LEU A 147 -4.45 1.89 -15.14
C LEU A 147 -4.04 2.96 -14.14
N ARG A 148 -3.37 4.00 -14.64
CA ARG A 148 -3.07 5.22 -13.89
C ARG A 148 -4.32 6.09 -13.75
N ALA A 149 -4.27 7.06 -12.84
CA ALA A 149 -5.41 7.95 -12.58
C ALA A 149 -5.84 8.73 -13.82
N GLU A 150 -4.90 9.10 -14.68
CA GLU A 150 -5.15 9.80 -15.94
C GLU A 150 -5.87 8.89 -16.94
N GLU A 151 -5.50 7.61 -17.01
CA GLU A 151 -6.14 6.62 -17.88
C GLU A 151 -7.57 6.29 -17.41
N LEU A 152 -7.79 6.26 -16.09
CA LEU A 152 -9.14 6.13 -15.51
C LEU A 152 -10.05 7.31 -15.89
N ALA A 153 -9.50 8.52 -16.05
CA ALA A 153 -10.30 9.70 -16.38
C ALA A 153 -10.86 9.66 -17.82
N GLU A 154 -10.29 8.82 -18.69
CA GLU A 154 -10.72 8.64 -20.09
C GLU A 154 -11.74 7.50 -20.26
N CYS A 155 -12.14 6.84 -19.17
CA CYS A 155 -13.07 5.71 -19.22
C CYS A 155 -14.53 6.16 -19.38
N ASP A 156 -15.26 5.47 -20.28
CA ASP A 156 -16.68 5.72 -20.56
C ASP A 156 -17.64 5.12 -19.53
N GLY A 157 -17.12 4.39 -18.54
CA GLY A 157 -17.91 3.77 -17.48
C GLY A 157 -17.04 3.03 -16.48
N PHE A 158 -17.58 2.81 -15.29
CA PHE A 158 -16.87 2.18 -14.19
C PHE A 158 -17.69 1.07 -13.56
N LEU A 159 -17.07 -0.10 -13.42
CA LEU A 159 -17.55 -1.19 -12.58
C LEU A 159 -16.59 -1.34 -11.40
N VAL A 160 -17.05 -1.02 -10.19
CA VAL A 160 -16.25 -1.09 -8.97
C VAL A 160 -16.74 -2.26 -8.12
N ILE A 161 -15.83 -3.12 -7.68
CA ILE A 161 -16.11 -4.29 -6.85
C ILE A 161 -15.53 -4.05 -5.46
N GLY A 162 -16.34 -4.20 -4.42
CA GLY A 162 -15.99 -3.84 -3.05
C GLY A 162 -15.76 -2.34 -2.85
N ASP A 163 -15.09 -1.97 -1.75
CA ASP A 163 -14.80 -0.57 -1.41
C ASP A 163 -13.42 -0.11 -1.90
N ALA A 164 -13.25 -0.08 -3.23
CA ALA A 164 -12.01 0.37 -3.88
C ALA A 164 -11.61 1.80 -3.49
N PHE A 165 -12.56 2.65 -3.13
CA PHE A 165 -12.28 4.05 -2.75
C PHE A 165 -11.66 4.16 -1.35
N ALA A 166 -12.03 3.27 -0.43
CA ALA A 166 -11.36 3.20 0.87
C ALA A 166 -9.95 2.60 0.73
N ALA A 167 -9.81 1.53 -0.07
CA ALA A 167 -8.53 0.88 -0.31
C ALA A 167 -7.52 1.81 -1.02
N ASN A 168 -7.98 2.47 -2.09
CA ASN A 168 -7.19 3.36 -2.95
C ASN A 168 -7.94 4.71 -3.16
N PRO A 169 -7.80 5.70 -2.26
CA PRO A 169 -8.47 6.98 -2.39
C PRO A 169 -8.13 7.75 -3.67
N THR A 170 -6.96 7.53 -4.24
CA THR A 170 -6.57 8.17 -5.50
C THR A 170 -7.30 7.61 -6.71
N CYS A 171 -7.73 6.34 -6.69
CA CYS A 171 -8.56 5.80 -7.78
C CYS A 171 -9.92 6.50 -7.85
N ALA A 172 -10.48 6.88 -6.70
CA ALA A 172 -11.76 7.60 -6.63
C ALA A 172 -11.68 8.93 -7.39
N ARG A 173 -10.54 9.64 -7.30
CA ARG A 173 -10.32 10.88 -8.04
C ARG A 173 -10.40 10.66 -9.56
N GLY A 174 -9.68 9.67 -10.10
CA GLY A 174 -9.73 9.36 -11.54
C GLY A 174 -11.16 9.05 -12.01
N VAL A 175 -11.91 8.27 -11.22
CA VAL A 175 -13.33 7.98 -11.48
C VAL A 175 -14.18 9.26 -11.51
N PHE A 176 -14.00 10.17 -10.53
CA PHE A 176 -14.77 11.42 -10.48
C PHE A 176 -14.37 12.40 -11.58
N ASP A 177 -13.09 12.49 -11.91
CA ASP A 177 -12.59 13.33 -13.00
C ASP A 177 -13.15 12.85 -14.35
N GLY A 178 -13.16 11.54 -14.60
CA GLY A 178 -13.78 10.97 -15.81
C GLY A 178 -15.29 11.22 -15.87
N ARG A 179 -16.00 11.08 -14.75
CA ARG A 179 -17.43 11.44 -14.68
C ARG A 179 -17.67 12.93 -14.94
N LYS A 180 -16.79 13.81 -14.47
CA LYS A 180 -16.88 15.25 -14.71
C LYS A 180 -16.67 15.57 -16.20
N ASN A 181 -15.67 14.95 -16.83
CA ASN A 181 -15.39 15.11 -18.26
C ASN A 181 -16.54 14.60 -19.13
N GLY A 182 -17.18 13.49 -18.75
CA GLY A 182 -18.39 12.96 -19.37
C GLY A 182 -19.69 13.70 -19.04
N ASN A 183 -19.63 14.95 -18.52
CA ASN A 183 -20.78 15.75 -18.09
C ASN A 183 -21.74 15.03 -17.11
N GLY A 184 -21.20 14.20 -16.22
CA GLY A 184 -21.93 13.46 -15.20
C GLY A 184 -22.69 12.23 -15.70
N ARG A 185 -22.64 11.93 -17.01
CA ARG A 185 -23.39 10.81 -17.62
C ARG A 185 -22.66 9.47 -17.57
N THR A 186 -21.36 9.48 -17.31
CA THR A 186 -20.54 8.27 -17.19
C THR A 186 -21.10 7.35 -16.07
N PRO A 187 -21.54 6.13 -16.39
CA PRO A 187 -22.11 5.20 -15.42
C PRO A 187 -21.06 4.74 -14.41
N LEU A 188 -21.48 4.65 -13.14
CA LEU A 188 -20.73 4.04 -12.06
C LEU A 188 -21.59 2.95 -11.42
N VAL A 189 -21.21 1.69 -11.64
CA VAL A 189 -21.83 0.51 -11.05
C VAL A 189 -20.96 0.05 -9.89
N VAL A 190 -21.55 -0.19 -8.72
CA VAL A 190 -20.81 -0.70 -7.54
C VAL A 190 -21.40 -2.02 -7.09
N ILE A 191 -20.58 -3.08 -7.09
CA ILE A 191 -20.88 -4.41 -6.57
C ILE A 191 -20.20 -4.53 -5.20
N ASP A 192 -20.94 -4.25 -4.14
CA ASP A 192 -20.42 -4.28 -2.77
C ASP A 192 -21.53 -4.64 -1.79
N ALA A 193 -21.43 -5.82 -1.17
CA ALA A 193 -22.40 -6.30 -0.19
C ALA A 193 -22.43 -5.45 1.09
N ALA A 194 -21.32 -4.79 1.44
CA ALA A 194 -21.22 -3.99 2.66
C ALA A 194 -21.71 -2.54 2.46
N GLY A 195 -21.90 -2.10 1.21
CA GLY A 195 -22.37 -0.75 0.91
C GLY A 195 -21.39 0.34 1.36
N GLY A 196 -20.10 0.12 1.13
CA GLY A 196 -18.99 0.99 1.49
C GLY A 196 -18.97 2.34 0.78
N THR A 197 -17.83 3.01 0.88
CA THR A 197 -17.64 4.40 0.43
C THR A 197 -17.91 4.56 -1.06
N ALA A 198 -17.41 3.65 -1.90
CA ALA A 198 -17.71 3.64 -3.33
C ALA A 198 -19.21 3.61 -3.62
N GLY A 199 -19.95 2.82 -2.85
CA GLY A 199 -21.40 2.68 -2.95
C GLY A 199 -22.07 4.05 -2.99
N LYS A 200 -21.77 4.94 -2.04
CA LYS A 200 -22.40 6.28 -1.89
C LYS A 200 -22.49 7.10 -3.17
N PHE A 201 -21.58 6.90 -4.12
CA PHE A 201 -21.49 7.67 -5.36
C PHE A 201 -22.00 6.93 -6.60
N ALA A 202 -22.36 5.65 -6.47
CA ALA A 202 -22.79 4.82 -7.57
C ALA A 202 -24.08 5.32 -8.24
N THR A 203 -24.10 5.29 -9.56
CA THR A 203 -25.32 5.48 -10.37
C THR A 203 -26.21 4.23 -10.29
N HIS A 204 -25.59 3.04 -10.24
CA HIS A 204 -26.28 1.77 -10.12
C HIS A 204 -25.70 0.93 -8.99
N ARG A 205 -26.58 0.32 -8.18
CA ARG A 205 -26.20 -0.57 -7.08
C ARG A 205 -27.06 -1.83 -7.16
N PRO A 206 -26.59 -2.88 -7.86
CA PRO A 206 -27.27 -4.16 -7.79
C PRO A 206 -27.30 -4.67 -6.34
N PRO A 207 -28.36 -5.39 -5.93
CA PRO A 207 -28.36 -6.08 -4.65
C PRO A 207 -27.30 -7.18 -4.68
N VAL A 208 -26.40 -7.18 -3.68
CA VAL A 208 -25.32 -8.15 -3.57
C VAL A 208 -25.38 -8.78 -2.17
N PRO A 209 -25.77 -10.06 -2.04
CA PRO A 209 -25.61 -10.79 -0.79
C PRO A 209 -24.12 -10.98 -0.46
N ALA A 210 -23.78 -10.95 0.82
CA ALA A 210 -22.39 -11.15 1.26
C ALA A 210 -21.84 -12.50 0.76
N GLY A 211 -20.67 -12.47 0.12
CA GLY A 211 -20.01 -13.65 -0.43
C GLY A 211 -20.59 -14.12 -1.77
N ARG A 212 -21.46 -13.35 -2.41
CA ARG A 212 -22.08 -13.65 -3.72
C ARG A 212 -21.70 -12.63 -4.81
N GLU A 213 -20.65 -11.84 -4.58
CA GLU A 213 -20.13 -10.85 -5.53
C GLU A 213 -19.78 -11.49 -6.88
N ALA A 214 -19.21 -12.70 -6.86
CA ALA A 214 -18.84 -13.46 -8.05
C ALA A 214 -20.04 -13.80 -8.95
N ASP A 215 -21.22 -14.07 -8.38
CA ASP A 215 -22.42 -14.38 -9.17
C ASP A 215 -22.92 -13.15 -9.90
N VAL A 216 -22.93 -12.01 -9.21
CA VAL A 216 -23.32 -10.72 -9.81
C VAL A 216 -22.34 -10.36 -10.94
N LEU A 217 -21.05 -10.61 -10.74
CA LEU A 217 -20.04 -10.47 -11.79
C LEU A 217 -20.28 -11.41 -12.97
N GLY A 218 -20.68 -12.65 -12.72
CA GLY A 218 -21.04 -13.61 -13.77
C GLY A 218 -22.20 -13.12 -14.64
N VAL A 219 -23.20 -12.47 -14.05
CA VAL A 219 -24.31 -11.84 -14.79
C VAL A 219 -23.82 -10.67 -15.66
N VAL A 220 -22.96 -9.81 -15.12
CA VAL A 220 -22.38 -8.68 -15.88
C VAL A 220 -21.52 -9.20 -17.03
N ALA A 221 -20.70 -10.22 -16.80
CA ALA A 221 -19.87 -10.85 -17.81
C ALA A 221 -20.71 -11.48 -18.93
N ALA A 222 -21.78 -12.20 -18.58
CA ALA A 222 -22.70 -12.77 -19.57
C ALA A 222 -23.32 -11.68 -20.44
N ALA A 223 -23.80 -10.58 -19.84
CA ALA A 223 -24.37 -9.46 -20.57
C ALA A 223 -23.35 -8.78 -21.51
N GLY A 224 -22.11 -8.56 -21.05
CA GLY A 224 -21.04 -7.95 -21.83
C GLY A 224 -20.54 -8.81 -23.00
N LEU A 225 -20.57 -10.13 -22.84
CA LEU A 225 -20.18 -11.10 -23.87
C LEU A 225 -21.34 -11.51 -24.81
N GLY A 226 -22.54 -10.92 -24.63
CA GLY A 226 -23.74 -11.27 -25.41
C GLY A 226 -24.32 -12.65 -25.08
N GLY A 227 -23.94 -13.25 -23.95
CA GLY A 227 -24.46 -14.52 -23.46
C GLY A 227 -25.69 -14.37 -22.56
N ALA A 228 -26.48 -15.45 -22.42
CA ALA A 228 -27.58 -15.49 -21.46
C ALA A 228 -27.02 -15.52 -20.02
N PRO A 229 -27.60 -14.77 -19.06
CA PRO A 229 -27.14 -14.80 -17.69
C PRO A 229 -27.26 -16.21 -17.08
N PRO A 230 -26.33 -16.61 -16.18
CA PRO A 230 -26.43 -17.89 -15.49
C PRO A 230 -27.76 -17.96 -14.75
N LYS A 231 -28.48 -19.08 -14.91
CA LYS A 231 -29.69 -19.36 -14.13
C LYS A 231 -29.25 -19.61 -12.69
N GLY A 232 -29.66 -18.72 -11.78
CA GLY A 232 -29.34 -18.77 -10.36
C GLY A 232 -29.87 -20.01 -9.64
#